data_AF-A0A961K3Y5-F1
#
_entry.id   AF-A0A961K3Y5-F1
#
_cell.length_a   1.000
_cell.length_b   1.000
_cell.length_c   1.000
_cell.angle_alpha   90.00
_cell.angle_beta   90.00
_cell.angle_gamma   90.00
#
_symmetry.space_group_name_H-M   'P 1'
#
loop_
_entity.id
_entity.type
_entity.pdbx_description
1 polymer ?
#
loop_
_entity_poly.entity_id
_entity_poly.type
_entity_poly.pdbx_seq_one_letter_code
_entity_poly.pdbx_strand_id
1 'polypeptide(L)' 'VVTQVKMKRLSDVEVNAYLASGDWRGKAGAYAIQGPAGAFIPWIQGSYTGVMGLPVAETAALLTAAGYPVFSGWEDAE' A
#
# COMPACT_ATOMS: atom_id res chain seq x y z
N VAL A 1 -2.91 2.60 -12.83
CA VAL A 1 -3.60 1.55 -12.04
C VAL A 1 -4.48 2.23 -11.03
N VAL A 2 -5.74 1.86 -10.94
CA VAL A 2 -6.66 2.39 -9.92
C VAL A 2 -6.86 1.31 -8.86
N THR A 3 -6.70 1.67 -7.59
CA THR A 3 -6.94 0.76 -6.46
C THR A 3 -8.06 1.30 -5.60
N GLN A 4 -9.03 0.45 -5.28
CA GLN A 4 -10.11 0.73 -4.36
C GLN A 4 -9.84 0.03 -3.03
N VAL A 5 -10.02 0.75 -1.93
CA VAL A 5 -9.82 0.25 -0.57
C VAL A 5 -11.13 0.43 0.19
N LYS A 6 -11.59 -0.63 0.87
CA LYS A 6 -12.73 -0.55 1.78
C LYS A 6 -12.23 -0.62 3.20
N MET A 7 -12.55 0.41 3.98
CA MET A 7 -12.41 0.37 5.42
C MET A 7 -13.66 -0.23 6.06
N LYS A 8 -13.48 -1.01 7.12
CA LYS A 8 -14.59 -1.44 7.96
C LYS A 8 -15.18 -0.23 8.70
N ARG A 9 -16.40 -0.38 9.20
CA ARG A 9 -16.97 0.61 10.12
C ARG A 9 -16.15 0.59 11.41
N LEU A 10 -15.57 1.74 11.74
CA LEU A 10 -14.78 1.91 12.96
C LEU A 10 -15.69 2.29 14.13
N SER A 11 -15.42 1.70 15.27
CA SER A 11 -15.96 2.16 16.56
C SER A 11 -15.14 3.31 17.11
N ASP A 12 -15.71 4.09 18.02
CA ASP A 12 -15.00 5.21 18.67
C ASP A 12 -13.74 4.74 19.40
N VAL A 13 -13.77 3.52 19.97
CA VAL A 13 -12.59 2.91 20.63
C VAL A 13 -11.45 2.73 19.64
N GLU A 14 -11.73 2.23 18.44
CA GLU A 14 -10.74 1.99 17.40
C GLU A 14 -10.21 3.30 16.81
N VAL A 15 -11.10 4.28 16.58
CA VAL A 15 -10.70 5.62 16.12
C VAL A 15 -9.76 6.26 17.13
N ASN A 16 -10.13 6.29 18.41
CA ASN A 16 -9.31 6.89 19.45
C ASN A 16 -7.97 6.19 19.63
N ALA A 17 -7.94 4.85 19.61
CA ALA A 17 -6.70 4.08 19.68
C ALA A 17 -5.78 4.38 18.49
N TYR A 18 -6.34 4.49 17.28
CA TYR A 18 -5.57 4.82 16.09
C TYR A 18 -5.03 6.26 16.12
N LEU A 19 -5.84 7.23 16.56
CA LEU A 19 -5.40 8.60 16.71
C LEU A 19 -4.28 8.73 17.75
N ALA A 20 -4.37 7.99 18.86
CA ALA A 20 -3.35 7.96 19.91
C ALA A 20 -1.99 7.41 19.41
N SER A 21 -2.01 6.50 18.42
CA SER A 21 -0.77 6.00 17.82
C SER A 21 0.05 7.09 17.10
N GLY A 22 -0.61 8.17 16.67
CA GLY A 22 0.02 9.23 15.87
C GLY A 22 0.39 8.82 14.45
N ASP A 23 0.15 7.56 14.06
CA ASP A 23 0.54 7.00 12.77
C ASP A 23 -0.13 7.73 11.60
N TRP A 24 -1.32 8.28 11.80
CA TRP A 24 -2.08 9.04 10.79
C TRP A 24 -1.38 10.31 10.28
N ARG A 25 -0.40 10.84 11.02
CA ARG A 25 0.23 12.13 10.69
C ARG A 25 1.05 12.04 9.40
N GLY A 26 0.91 13.04 8.54
CA GLY A 26 1.65 13.14 7.29
C GLY A 26 1.23 12.14 6.20
N LYS A 27 0.09 11.45 6.39
CA LYS A 27 -0.42 10.45 5.44
C LYS A 27 -1.68 10.94 4.75
N ALA A 28 -1.73 10.76 3.44
CA ALA A 28 -2.94 11.06 2.66
C ALA A 28 -4.10 10.18 3.15
N GLY A 29 -5.27 10.79 3.39
CA GLY A 29 -6.41 10.09 3.97
C GLY A 29 -6.24 9.70 5.44
N ALA A 30 -5.20 10.20 6.12
CA ALA A 30 -4.89 9.93 7.52
C ALA A 30 -4.66 8.44 7.83
N TYR A 31 -4.20 7.62 6.87
CA TYR A 31 -3.87 6.21 7.10
C TYR A 31 -2.67 5.70 6.29
N ALA A 32 -1.97 4.68 6.79
CA ALA A 32 -1.02 3.88 6.01
C ALA A 32 -1.44 2.42 6.05
N ILE A 33 -1.51 1.79 4.88
CA ILE A 33 -1.93 0.40 4.76
C ILE A 33 -0.89 -0.59 5.30
N GLN A 34 0.40 -0.22 5.30
CA GLN A 34 1.46 -0.99 5.96
C GLN A 34 1.51 -0.78 7.48
N GLY A 35 0.76 0.19 8.00
CA GLY A 35 0.73 0.54 9.42
C GLY A 35 -0.47 -0.07 10.16
N PRO A 36 -0.74 0.39 11.39
CA PRO A 36 -1.86 -0.09 12.20
C PRO A 36 -3.23 0.02 11.52
N ALA A 37 -3.40 0.97 10.60
CA ALA A 37 -4.64 1.11 9.84
C ALA A 37 -4.93 -0.08 8.90
N GLY A 38 -3.93 -0.91 8.58
CA GLY A 38 -4.13 -2.17 7.88
C GLY A 38 -5.14 -3.10 8.57
N ALA A 39 -5.24 -3.04 9.92
CA ALA A 39 -6.22 -3.78 10.69
C ALA A 39 -7.68 -3.38 10.39
N PHE A 40 -7.89 -2.22 9.75
CA PHE A 40 -9.21 -1.67 9.44
C PHE A 40 -9.64 -1.90 8.00
N ILE A 41 -8.79 -2.52 7.17
CA ILE A 41 -8.98 -2.66 5.73
C ILE A 41 -9.29 -4.13 5.42
N PRO A 42 -10.56 -4.56 5.49
CA PRO A 42 -10.94 -5.93 5.18
C PRO A 42 -10.82 -6.28 3.69
N TRP A 43 -10.73 -5.27 2.82
CA TRP A 43 -10.78 -5.51 1.38
C TRP A 43 -10.08 -4.44 0.57
N ILE A 44 -9.43 -4.91 -0.49
CA ILE A 44 -8.73 -4.11 -1.50
C ILE A 44 -9.06 -4.72 -2.86
N GLN A 45 -9.30 -3.89 -3.86
CA GLN A 45 -9.35 -4.29 -5.27
C GLN A 45 -8.41 -3.41 -6.08
N GLY A 46 -7.40 -4.02 -6.68
CA GLY A 46 -6.34 -3.35 -7.42
C GLY A 46 -4.97 -3.71 -6.86
N SER A 47 -4.03 -2.77 -6.92
CA SER A 47 -2.64 -2.97 -6.54
C SER A 47 -2.36 -2.44 -5.14
N TYR A 48 -1.99 -3.34 -4.21
CA TYR A 48 -1.52 -2.99 -2.86
C TYR A 48 -0.27 -2.11 -2.93
N THR A 49 0.71 -2.48 -3.78
CA THR A 49 1.93 -1.70 -3.97
C THR A 49 1.61 -0.34 -4.60
N GLY A 50 0.57 -0.26 -5.43
CA GLY A 50 -0.01 1.01 -5.90
C GLY A 50 -0.52 1.89 -4.75
N VAL A 51 -1.16 1.33 -3.72
CA VAL A 51 -1.57 2.08 -2.51
C VAL A 51 -0.36 2.57 -1.73
N MET A 52 0.72 1.79 -1.71
CA MET A 52 2.01 2.19 -1.10
C MET A 52 2.72 3.30 -1.86
N GLY A 53 2.30 3.61 -3.09
CA GLY A 53 2.82 4.69 -3.92
C GLY A 53 3.47 4.26 -5.24
N LEU A 54 3.68 2.96 -5.47
CA LEU A 54 4.24 2.46 -6.73
C LEU A 54 3.64 1.11 -7.12
N PRO A 55 2.84 1.04 -8.21
CA PRO A 55 2.30 -0.24 -8.69
C PRO A 55 3.42 -1.08 -9.31
N VAL A 56 4.07 -1.93 -8.52
CA VAL A 56 5.32 -2.61 -8.88
C VAL A 56 5.16 -3.53 -10.09
N ALA A 57 4.05 -4.26 -10.20
CA ALA A 57 3.81 -5.16 -11.33
C ALA A 57 3.76 -4.38 -12.66
N GLU A 58 2.98 -3.29 -12.69
CA GLU A 58 2.84 -2.44 -13.87
C GLU A 58 4.11 -1.63 -14.15
N THR A 59 4.83 -1.22 -13.10
CA THR A 59 6.12 -0.53 -13.23
C THR A 59 7.17 -1.46 -13.84
N ALA A 60 7.26 -2.71 -13.37
CA ALA A 60 8.17 -3.71 -13.93
C ALA A 60 7.84 -4.02 -15.40
N ALA A 61 6.55 -4.13 -15.74
CA ALA A 61 6.10 -4.33 -17.12
C ALA A 61 6.50 -3.14 -18.03
N LEU A 62 6.31 -1.91 -17.56
CA LEU A 62 6.70 -0.70 -18.30
C LEU A 62 8.22 -0.60 -18.48
N LEU A 63 9.00 -0.87 -17.43
CA LEU A 63 10.46 -0.86 -17.51
C LEU A 63 10.98 -1.92 -18.48
N THR A 64 10.41 -3.13 -18.44
CA THR A 64 10.74 -4.20 -19.39
C THR A 64 10.40 -3.77 -20.83
N ALA A 65 9.23 -3.18 -21.06
CA ALA A 65 8.84 -2.67 -22.37
C ALA A 65 9.73 -1.52 -22.87
N ALA A 66 10.29 -0.73 -21.96
CA ALA A 66 11.26 0.33 -22.27
C ALA A 66 12.70 -0.21 -22.47
N GLY A 67 12.93 -1.52 -22.38
CA GLY A 67 14.22 -2.15 -22.61
C GLY A 67 15.15 -2.19 -21.39
N TYR A 68 14.64 -1.92 -20.18
CA TYR A 68 15.43 -2.06 -18.96
C TYR A 68 15.49 -3.53 -18.50
N PRO A 69 16.65 -4.02 -18.06
CA PRO A 69 16.81 -5.40 -17.62
C PRO A 69 16.35 -5.55 -16.16
N VAL A 70 15.03 -5.58 -15.95
CA VAL A 70 14.41 -5.57 -14.60
C VAL A 70 14.80 -6.78 -13.73
N PHE A 71 15.06 -7.93 -14.35
CA PHE A 71 15.27 -9.22 -13.66
C PHE A 71 16.72 -9.73 -13.67
N SER A 72 17.65 -9.00 -14.30
CA SER A 72 19.01 -9.51 -14.59
C SER A 72 19.95 -9.58 -13.38
N GLY A 73 19.48 -9.34 -12.16
CA GLY A 73 20.29 -9.30 -10.94
C GLY A 73 19.65 -10.04 -9.77
N TRP A 74 18.70 -10.94 -10.05
CA TRP A 74 18.02 -11.73 -9.02
C TRP A 74 18.78 -13.01 -8.66
N GLU A 75 19.89 -13.27 -9.34
CA GLU A 75 20.73 -14.46 -9.15
C GLU A 75 21.60 -14.36 -7.86
N ASP A 76 21.81 -13.15 -7.33
CA ASP A 76 22.65 -12.89 -6.14
C ASP A 76 21.84 -12.68 -4.83
N ALA A 77 20.52 -12.87 -4.86
CA ALA A 77 19.66 -12.63 -3.70
C ALA A 77 19.49 -13.91 -2.86
N GLU A 78 20.46 -14.17 -1.97
CA GLU A 78 20.39 -15.19 -0.92
C GLU A 78 19.97 -14.60 0.43
#